data_AF-A0A520GR42-F1
#
_entry.id   AF-A0A520GR42-F1
#
_cell.length_a   1.000
_cell.length_b   1.000
_cell.length_c   1.000
_cell.angle_alpha   90.00
_cell.angle_beta   90.00
_cell.angle_gamma   90.00
#
_symmetry.space_group_name_H-M   'P 1'
#
loop_
_entity.id
_entity.type
_entity.pdbx_description
1 polymer ?
#
loop_
_entity_poly.entity_id
_entity_poly.type
_entity_poly.pdbx_seq_one_letter_code
_entity_poly.pdbx_strand_id
1 'polypeptide(L)'
;MNRLRSLAVTVEEPDPGCFCWSVMEAAPDSSSFVVLSTSPGSYPSYDAALSAGVEALREGCPDLGIGPRAQGHRDDEPNNSGWTPL
;
A
#
# COMPACT_ATOMS: atom_id res chain seq x y z
N MET A 1 -14.23 11.74 -2.92
CA MET A 1 -13.76 10.38 -3.32
C MET A 1 -12.26 10.33 -3.11
N ASN A 2 -11.77 9.37 -2.35
CA ASN A 2 -10.35 9.35 -1.99
C ASN A 2 -9.49 8.77 -3.11
N ARG A 3 -8.23 9.23 -3.19
CA ARG A 3 -7.24 8.75 -4.16
C ARG A 3 -7.00 7.25 -3.99
N LEU A 4 -6.84 6.54 -5.11
CA LEU A 4 -6.41 5.13 -5.13
C LEU A 4 -4.94 5.05 -4.68
N ARG A 5 -4.65 4.14 -3.76
CA ARG A 5 -3.30 3.83 -3.31
C ARG A 5 -2.62 2.96 -4.34
N SER A 6 -1.42 3.35 -4.75
CA SER A 6 -0.62 2.58 -5.70
C SER A 6 0.24 1.60 -4.91
N LEU A 7 -0.30 0.40 -4.67
CA LEU A 7 0.39 -0.65 -3.94
C LEU A 7 1.06 -1.64 -4.90
N ALA A 8 2.23 -2.14 -4.51
CA ALA A 8 2.97 -3.19 -5.20
C ALA A 8 3.33 -4.31 -4.23
N VAL A 9 3.27 -5.56 -4.69
CA VAL A 9 3.86 -6.71 -4.00
C VAL A 9 5.15 -7.04 -4.71
N THR A 10 6.25 -7.09 -3.96
CA THR A 10 7.53 -7.59 -4.44
C THR A 10 7.88 -8.89 -3.73
N VAL A 11 8.68 -9.73 -4.40
CA VAL A 11 9.25 -10.94 -3.81
C VAL A 11 10.74 -10.92 -4.09
N GLU A 12 11.51 -11.15 -3.04
CA GLU A 12 12.97 -11.23 -3.08
C GLU A 12 13.42 -12.59 -2.55
N GLU A 13 14.65 -12.98 -2.92
CA GLU A 13 15.32 -14.18 -2.44
C GLU A 13 16.64 -13.78 -1.77
N PRO A 14 16.61 -13.38 -0.47
CA PRO A 14 17.83 -12.92 0.22
C PRO A 14 18.89 -14.01 0.32
N ASP A 15 18.44 -15.26 0.47
CA ASP A 15 19.26 -16.48 0.49
C ASP A 15 18.64 -17.50 -0.48
N PRO A 16 19.44 -18.35 -1.15
CA PRO A 16 18.93 -19.37 -2.06
C PRO A 16 17.87 -20.27 -1.41
N GLY A 17 16.68 -20.30 -1.99
CA GLY A 17 15.52 -21.05 -1.51
C GLY A 17 14.68 -20.35 -0.42
N CYS A 18 15.07 -19.16 0.00
CA CYS A 18 14.37 -18.36 1.01
C CYS A 18 13.69 -17.16 0.35
N PHE A 19 12.39 -17.27 0.09
CA PHE A 19 11.63 -16.19 -0.57
C PHE A 19 10.88 -15.33 0.44
N CYS A 20 11.03 -14.02 0.38
CA CYS A 20 10.34 -13.07 1.26
C CYS A 20 9.51 -12.11 0.41
N TRP A 21 8.31 -11.73 0.89
CA TRP A 21 7.48 -10.75 0.20
C TRP A 21 7.48 -9.41 0.93
N SER A 22 7.30 -8.33 0.18
CA SER A 22 7.06 -6.99 0.72
C SER A 22 5.90 -6.32 0.00
N VAL A 23 5.03 -5.65 0.75
CA VAL A 23 4.01 -4.73 0.21
C VAL A 23 4.55 -3.31 0.32
N MET A 24 4.57 -2.60 -0.80
CA MET A 24 5.08 -1.24 -0.90
C MET A 24 4.01 -0.30 -1.45
N GLU A 25 4.06 0.97 -1.06
CA GLU A 25 3.21 2.03 -1.62
C GLU A 25 4.05 3.05 -2.36
N ALA A 26 3.64 3.37 -3.59
CA ALA A 26 4.25 4.45 -4.34
C ALA A 26 3.90 5.80 -3.71
N ALA A 27 4.88 6.69 -3.64
CA ALA A 27 4.67 8.06 -3.26
C ALA A 27 3.66 8.76 -4.20
N PRO A 28 3.00 9.86 -3.77
CA PRO A 28 2.00 10.56 -4.57
C PRO A 28 2.47 11.03 -5.95
N ASP A 29 3.76 11.28 -6.10
CA ASP A 29 4.48 11.68 -7.31
C ASP A 29 5.09 10.49 -8.08
N SER A 30 4.92 9.27 -7.57
CA SER A 30 5.46 8.02 -8.12
C SER A 30 6.99 7.99 -8.23
N SER A 31 7.71 8.85 -7.49
CA SER A 31 9.17 8.92 -7.53
C SER A 31 9.85 7.84 -6.70
N SER A 32 9.14 7.28 -5.71
CA SER A 32 9.67 6.34 -4.74
C SER A 32 8.59 5.39 -4.22
N PHE A 33 9.04 4.30 -3.59
CA PHE A 33 8.18 3.35 -2.90
C PHE A 33 8.57 3.28 -1.42
N VAL A 34 7.57 3.22 -0.56
CA VAL A 34 7.75 3.02 0.89
C VAL A 34 7.22 1.64 1.25
N VAL A 35 8.00 0.87 2.01
CA VAL A 35 7.59 -0.44 2.51
C VAL A 35 6.51 -0.25 3.58
N LEU A 36 5.36 -0.89 3.37
CA LEU A 36 4.25 -0.89 4.33
C LEU A 36 4.26 -2.13 5.22
N SER A 37 4.60 -3.28 4.64
CA SER A 37 4.57 -4.56 5.33
C SER A 37 5.54 -5.53 4.65
N THR A 38 6.07 -6.46 5.42
CA THR A 38 6.99 -7.50 4.95
C THR A 38 6.58 -8.84 5.54
N SER A 39 6.96 -9.92 4.88
CA SER A 39 6.74 -11.27 5.39
C SER A 39 7.39 -11.46 6.77
N PRO A 40 6.71 -12.12 7.72
CA PRO A 40 7.27 -12.41 9.05
C PRO A 40 8.40 -13.46 9.01
N GLY A 41 8.54 -14.18 7.90
CA GLY A 41 9.60 -15.16 7.65
C GLY A 41 9.71 -15.48 6.16
N SER A 42 10.62 -16.39 5.81
CA SER A 42 10.80 -16.85 4.43
C SER A 42 9.84 -17.99 4.06
N TYR A 43 9.58 -18.10 2.76
CA TYR A 43 8.78 -19.13 2.13
C TYR A 43 9.68 -20.02 1.26
N PRO A 44 9.30 -21.30 1.06
CA PRO A 44 10.12 -22.27 0.32
C PRO A 44 10.09 -22.07 -1.20
N SER A 45 9.22 -21.20 -1.71
CA SER A 45 9.10 -20.93 -3.14
C SER A 45 8.63 -19.50 -3.41
N TYR A 46 8.99 -18.99 -4.59
CA TYR A 46 8.53 -17.70 -5.09
C TYR A 46 7.01 -17.60 -5.14
N ASP A 47 6.34 -18.66 -5.62
CA ASP A 47 4.88 -18.73 -5.72
C ASP A 47 4.18 -18.65 -4.34
N ALA A 48 4.73 -19.34 -3.34
CA ALA A 48 4.19 -19.29 -1.98
C ALA A 48 4.36 -17.89 -1.37
N ALA A 49 5.53 -17.27 -1.55
CA ALA A 49 5.77 -15.89 -1.10
C ALA A 49 4.84 -14.89 -1.80
N LEU A 50 4.70 -14.99 -3.13
CA LEU A 50 3.86 -14.10 -3.92
C LEU A 50 2.38 -14.23 -3.51
N SER A 51 1.89 -15.45 -3.37
CA SER A 51 0.50 -15.73 -2.97
C SER A 51 0.20 -15.13 -1.60
N ALA A 52 1.09 -15.33 -0.62
CA ALA A 52 0.95 -14.74 0.71
C ALA A 52 1.02 -13.21 0.69
N GLY A 53 1.90 -12.61 -0.11
CA GLY A 53 1.97 -11.15 -0.27
C GLY A 53 0.71 -10.56 -0.92
N VAL A 54 0.11 -11.26 -1.89
CA VAL A 54 -1.17 -10.86 -2.50
C VAL A 54 -2.31 -10.96 -1.50
N GLU A 55 -2.33 -11.98 -0.64
CA GLU A 55 -3.30 -12.10 0.45
C GLU A 55 -3.16 -10.93 1.43
N ALA A 56 -1.95 -10.60 1.88
CA ALA A 56 -1.70 -9.45 2.75
C ALA A 56 -2.16 -8.12 2.11
N LEU A 57 -1.95 -7.95 0.80
CA LEU A 57 -2.46 -6.76 0.08
C LEU A 57 -4.00 -6.71 0.10
N ARG A 58 -4.67 -7.85 -0.09
CA ARG A 58 -6.14 -7.95 -0.09
C ARG A 58 -6.72 -7.65 1.29
N GLU A 59 -6.09 -8.10 2.37
CA GLU A 59 -6.50 -7.78 3.75
C GLU A 59 -6.46 -6.27 4.02
N GLY A 60 -5.50 -5.57 3.43
CA GLY A 60 -5.39 -4.11 3.48
C GLY A 60 -6.41 -3.34 2.61
N CYS A 61 -7.29 -4.04 1.89
CA CYS A 61 -8.26 -3.46 0.97
C CYS A 61 -9.70 -3.77 1.41
N PRO A 62 -10.37 -2.86 2.15
CA PRO A 62 -11.71 -3.08 2.69
C PRO A 62 -12.78 -3.42 1.65
N ASP A 63 -12.62 -2.90 0.43
CA ASP A 63 -13.50 -3.17 -0.71
C ASP A 63 -12.65 -3.34 -1.98
N LEU A 64 -12.51 -4.58 -2.43
CA LEU A 64 -11.74 -4.93 -3.63
C LEU A 64 -12.40 -4.44 -4.92
N GLY A 65 -13.70 -4.16 -4.93
CA GLY A 65 -14.40 -3.64 -6.11
C GLY A 65 -13.98 -2.22 -6.47
N ILE A 66 -13.55 -1.44 -5.48
CA ILE A 66 -13.08 -0.06 -5.67
C ILE A 66 -11.58 0.11 -5.43
N GLY A 67 -10.91 -0.91 -4.88
CA GLY A 67 -9.48 -0.93 -4.58
C GLY A 67 -9.10 -0.13 -3.33
N PRO A 68 -7.82 -0.22 -2.89
CA PRO A 68 -7.37 0.40 -1.66
C PRO A 68 -7.35 1.92 -1.81
N ARG A 69 -8.15 2.63 -1.01
CA ARG A 69 -8.23 4.09 -1.03
C ARG A 69 -7.46 4.70 0.13
N ALA A 70 -6.83 5.84 -0.10
CA ALA A 70 -6.30 6.65 0.99
C ALA A 70 -7.46 6.96 1.94
N GLN A 71 -7.24 6.95 3.26
CA GLN A 71 -8.22 7.54 4.15
C GLN A 71 -8.30 9.02 3.79
N GLY A 72 -9.51 9.50 3.54
CA GLY A 72 -9.71 10.83 3.01
C GLY A 72 -9.12 11.79 4.02
N HIS A 73 -8.25 12.68 3.54
CA HIS A 73 -8.13 13.97 4.20
C HIS A 73 -9.58 14.47 4.28
N ARG A 74 -10.16 14.47 5.48
CA ARG A 74 -11.34 15.28 5.70
C ARG A 74 -10.83 16.68 5.38
N ASP A 75 -11.31 17.27 4.30
CA ASP A 75 -11.23 18.71 4.04
C ASP A 75 -12.07 19.46 5.10
N ASP A 76 -11.87 19.13 6.38
CA ASP A 76 -12.32 19.85 7.56
C ASP A 76 -11.11 20.60 8.13
N GLU A 77 -10.26 21.19 7.28
CA GLU A 77 -9.54 22.36 7.71
C GLU A 77 -10.56 23.50 7.67
N PRO A 78 -11.09 23.97 8.82
CA PRO A 78 -11.95 25.14 8.80
C PRO A 78 -11.13 26.26 8.16
N ASN A 79 -11.63 26.80 7.05
CA ASN A 79 -11.08 27.97 6.39
C ASN A 79 -10.96 29.12 7.41
N ASN A 80 -9.84 29.23 8.09
CA ASN A 80 -9.53 30.30 9.03
C ASN A 80 -9.04 31.55 8.30
N SER A 81 -9.24 31.64 6.99
CA SER A 81 -8.73 32.75 6.18
C SER A 81 -9.49 34.06 6.36
N GLY A 82 -10.47 34.12 7.28
CA GLY A 82 -11.13 35.38 7.67
C GLY A 82 -11.72 36.19 6.52
N TRP A 83 -12.04 35.56 5.39
CA TRP A 83 -12.42 36.25 4.17
C TRP A 83 -13.93 36.16 3.97
N THR A 84 -14.62 37.27 4.21
CA THR A 84 -16.02 37.49 3.82
C THR A 84 -16.04 38.41 2.60
N PRO A 85 -16.63 38.00 1.45
CA PRO A 85 -16.82 38.90 0.34
C PRO A 85 -17.87 39.97 0.70
N LEU A 86 -17.56 41.23 0.40
CA LEU A 86 -18.52 42.35 0.36
C LEU A 86 -19.37 42.29 -0.91
#